data_AF-A0A444JDX9-F1
#
_entry.id   AF-A0A444JDX9-F1
#
_cell.length_a   1.000
_cell.length_b   1.000
_cell.length_c   1.000
_cell.angle_alpha   90.00
_cell.angle_beta   90.00
_cell.angle_gamma   90.00
#
_symmetry.space_group_name_H-M   'P 1'
#
loop_
_entity.id
_entity.type
_entity.pdbx_description
1 polymer ?
#
loop_
_entity_poly.entity_id
_entity_poly.type
_entity_poly.pdbx_seq_one_letter_code
_entity_poly.pdbx_strand_id
1 'polypeptide(L)'
;MSTATENQQVTPINSMELAYETFLHCRFPGSATELYLDLLIRTFDQLRLNDSLIIELPDSWLQSVGSYTKKEIKIDPTDDGVRVSSLPPKGQQLLSLIELGAKELQRLWSLDAIIAVRSLGYTLHPIPNFVRSSEMFNAKLFLFSFRVAAFCWTELSQEAQQALCDIVGAHRDKVEKMHNKEGFSIDIFGYSRKH
;
A
#
# COMPACT_ATOMS: atom_id res chain seq x y z
N MET A 1 4.88 -41.88 -16.99
CA MET A 1 4.83 -40.51 -17.52
C MET A 1 5.35 -39.59 -16.42
N SER A 2 6.61 -39.17 -16.54
CA SER A 2 7.25 -38.27 -15.58
C SER A 2 6.93 -36.86 -16.03
N THR A 3 6.04 -36.16 -15.33
CA THR A 3 5.87 -34.71 -15.52
C THR A 3 7.16 -34.07 -15.01
N ALA A 4 8.01 -33.63 -15.93
CA ALA A 4 9.11 -32.75 -15.59
C ALA A 4 8.50 -31.52 -14.92
N THR A 5 8.71 -31.39 -13.61
CA THR A 5 8.50 -30.13 -12.90
C THR A 5 9.46 -29.14 -13.57
N GLU A 6 8.93 -28.25 -14.42
CA GLU A 6 9.68 -27.07 -14.83
C GLU A 6 10.17 -26.40 -13.54
N ASN A 7 11.48 -26.33 -13.35
CA ASN A 7 12.07 -25.56 -12.27
C ASN A 7 11.69 -24.10 -12.50
N GLN A 8 10.58 -23.69 -11.88
CA GLN A 8 10.10 -22.33 -11.94
C GLN A 8 11.12 -21.47 -11.22
N GLN A 9 11.84 -20.63 -11.97
CA GLN A 9 12.80 -19.71 -11.38
C GLN A 9 12.06 -18.75 -10.45
N VAL A 10 12.54 -18.63 -9.23
CA VAL A 10 12.00 -17.73 -8.21
C VAL A 10 13.02 -16.64 -7.89
N THR A 11 12.52 -15.46 -7.56
CA THR A 11 13.31 -14.33 -7.10
C THR A 11 12.80 -13.90 -5.72
N PRO A 12 13.70 -13.75 -4.72
CA PRO A 12 13.32 -13.18 -3.44
C PRO A 12 13.00 -11.69 -3.58
N ILE A 13 11.95 -11.24 -2.90
CA ILE A 13 11.40 -9.88 -3.00
C ILE A 13 11.11 -9.33 -1.61
N ASN A 14 11.54 -8.10 -1.36
CA ASN A 14 11.11 -7.33 -0.20
C ASN A 14 9.69 -6.79 -0.44
N SER A 15 8.71 -7.37 0.26
CA SER A 15 7.29 -6.98 0.12
C SER A 15 7.00 -5.53 0.51
N MET A 16 7.77 -4.95 1.43
CA MET A 16 7.59 -3.55 1.85
C MET A 16 8.11 -2.58 0.80
N GLU A 17 9.22 -2.93 0.14
CA GLU A 17 9.75 -2.15 -0.99
C GLU A 17 8.79 -2.20 -2.18
N LEU A 18 8.25 -3.40 -2.48
CA LEU A 18 7.21 -3.54 -3.52
C LEU A 18 5.96 -2.72 -3.20
N ALA A 19 5.52 -2.70 -1.93
CA ALA A 19 4.39 -1.89 -1.50
C ALA A 19 4.67 -0.40 -1.67
N TYR A 20 5.86 0.06 -1.26
CA TYR A 20 6.31 1.45 -1.40
C TYR A 20 6.24 1.88 -2.87
N GLU A 21 6.87 1.12 -3.76
CA GLU A 21 6.92 1.42 -5.18
C GLU A 21 5.53 1.38 -5.82
N THR A 22 4.71 0.38 -5.49
CA THR A 22 3.33 0.28 -5.99
C THR A 22 2.50 1.50 -5.59
N PHE A 23 2.59 1.95 -4.35
CA PHE A 23 1.87 3.14 -3.88
C PHE A 23 2.43 4.43 -4.48
N LEU A 24 3.75 4.50 -4.69
CA LEU A 24 4.41 5.59 -5.40
C LEU A 24 3.91 5.67 -6.85
N HIS A 25 3.80 4.53 -7.55
CA HIS A 25 3.20 4.43 -8.88
C HIS A 25 1.73 4.88 -8.88
N CYS A 26 0.95 4.57 -7.85
CA CYS A 26 -0.43 5.02 -7.74
C CYS A 26 -0.57 6.56 -7.63
N ARG A 27 0.48 7.31 -7.26
CA ARG A 27 0.47 8.78 -7.28
C ARG A 27 0.41 9.36 -8.70
N PHE A 28 0.90 8.60 -9.68
CA PHE A 28 0.95 8.94 -11.09
C PHE A 28 0.44 7.74 -11.90
N PRO A 29 -0.85 7.41 -11.77
CA PRO A 29 -1.38 6.18 -12.32
C PRO A 29 -1.28 6.19 -13.84
N GLY A 30 -1.00 5.01 -14.40
CA GLY A 30 -0.83 4.80 -15.83
C GLY A 30 -1.21 3.38 -16.21
N SER A 31 -0.91 2.98 -17.45
CA SER A 31 -1.29 1.67 -17.99
C SER A 31 -0.77 0.47 -17.18
N ALA A 32 0.31 0.65 -16.42
CA ALA A 32 0.90 -0.40 -15.60
C ALA A 32 0.31 -0.50 -14.18
N THR A 33 -0.51 0.47 -13.73
CA THR A 33 -0.98 0.54 -12.33
C THR A 33 -1.69 -0.73 -11.87
N GLU A 34 -2.54 -1.30 -12.72
CA GLU A 34 -3.24 -2.56 -12.44
C GLU A 34 -2.27 -3.72 -12.19
N LEU A 35 -1.23 -3.84 -13.02
CA LEU A 35 -0.24 -4.92 -12.93
C LEU A 35 0.55 -4.85 -11.60
N TYR A 36 0.91 -3.65 -11.16
CA TYR A 36 1.57 -3.45 -9.87
C TYR A 36 0.66 -3.79 -8.69
N LEU A 37 -0.61 -3.37 -8.73
CA LEU A 37 -1.58 -3.68 -7.68
C LEU A 37 -1.86 -5.18 -7.59
N ASP A 38 -2.03 -5.85 -8.73
CA ASP A 38 -2.21 -7.30 -8.81
C ASP A 38 -1.02 -8.06 -8.22
N LEU A 39 0.21 -7.65 -8.59
CA LEU A 39 1.42 -8.25 -8.06
C LEU A 39 1.52 -8.05 -6.54
N LEU A 40 1.22 -6.85 -6.04
CA LEU A 40 1.27 -6.53 -4.61
C LEU A 40 0.25 -7.35 -3.81
N ILE A 41 -0.97 -7.52 -4.31
CA ILE A 41 -2.00 -8.32 -3.63
C ILE A 41 -1.56 -9.79 -3.52
N ARG A 42 -1.09 -10.38 -4.62
CA ARG A 42 -0.56 -11.76 -4.62
C ARG A 42 0.66 -11.92 -3.72
N THR A 43 1.50 -10.89 -3.64
CA THR A 43 2.65 -10.83 -2.73
C THR A 43 2.18 -10.91 -1.28
N PHE A 44 1.13 -10.18 -0.89
CA PHE A 44 0.60 -10.26 0.46
C PHE A 44 -0.02 -11.61 0.80
N ASP A 45 -0.65 -12.28 -0.15
CA ASP A 45 -1.12 -13.65 0.06
C ASP A 45 0.06 -14.60 0.39
N GLN A 46 1.18 -14.48 -0.32
CA GLN A 46 2.39 -15.28 -0.05
C GLN A 46 3.05 -14.91 1.29
N LEU A 47 3.11 -13.63 1.62
CA LEU A 47 3.64 -13.15 2.90
C LEU A 47 2.89 -13.75 4.09
N ARG A 48 1.56 -13.89 3.99
CA ARG A 48 0.72 -14.50 5.03
C ARG A 48 0.96 -16.00 5.17
N LEU A 49 1.14 -16.70 4.04
CA LEU A 49 1.43 -18.13 4.04
C LEU A 49 2.81 -18.45 4.61
N ASN A 50 3.80 -17.62 4.31
CA ASN A 50 5.20 -17.87 4.67
C ASN A 50 5.65 -17.20 5.97
N ASP A 51 4.79 -16.36 6.59
CA ASP A 51 5.10 -15.57 7.79
C ASP A 51 6.40 -14.75 7.65
N SER A 52 6.68 -14.22 6.45
CA SER A 52 7.95 -13.54 6.13
C SER A 52 7.72 -12.29 5.29
N LEU A 53 8.45 -11.22 5.59
CA LEU A 53 8.43 -9.99 4.79
C LEU A 53 9.26 -10.09 3.50
N ILE A 54 10.21 -11.03 3.44
CA ILE A 54 10.92 -11.41 2.22
C ILE A 54 10.26 -12.67 1.68
N ILE A 55 9.73 -12.60 0.46
CA ILE A 55 9.02 -13.71 -0.16
C ILE A 55 9.66 -14.10 -1.48
N GLU A 56 9.63 -15.40 -1.79
CA GLU A 56 10.04 -15.90 -3.10
C GLU A 56 8.86 -15.84 -4.06
N LEU A 57 9.02 -15.08 -5.15
CA LEU A 57 8.01 -14.96 -6.19
C LEU A 57 8.50 -15.58 -7.49
N PRO A 58 7.62 -16.22 -8.29
CA PRO A 58 7.99 -16.65 -9.63
C PRO A 58 8.47 -15.51 -10.50
N ASP A 59 9.55 -15.73 -11.25
CA ASP A 59 10.10 -14.76 -12.19
C ASP A 59 9.07 -14.27 -13.22
N SER A 60 8.14 -15.14 -13.62
CA SER A 60 7.07 -14.81 -14.54
C SER A 60 6.11 -13.74 -14.01
N TRP A 61 5.91 -13.68 -12.69
CA TRP A 61 5.09 -12.63 -12.08
C TRP A 61 5.81 -11.28 -12.14
N LEU A 62 7.12 -11.27 -11.89
CA LEU A 62 7.94 -10.06 -11.93
C LEU A 62 8.14 -9.53 -13.35
N GLN A 63 8.17 -10.41 -14.35
CA GLN A 63 8.26 -9.99 -15.76
C GLN A 63 7.02 -9.20 -16.21
N SER A 64 5.85 -9.46 -15.61
CA SER A 64 4.59 -8.81 -15.99
C SER A 64 4.57 -7.31 -15.70
N VAL A 65 5.26 -6.86 -14.65
CA VAL A 65 5.36 -5.45 -14.24
C VAL A 65 6.58 -4.72 -14.86
N GLY A 66 7.37 -5.43 -15.67
CA GLY A 66 8.54 -4.89 -16.36
C GLY A 66 9.84 -4.95 -15.56
N SER A 67 10.96 -4.67 -16.25
CA SER A 67 12.33 -4.82 -15.72
C SER A 67 12.73 -3.80 -14.65
N TYR A 68 11.94 -2.73 -14.48
CA TYR A 68 12.17 -1.70 -13.47
C TYR A 68 12.06 -2.27 -12.04
N THR A 69 11.04 -3.10 -11.82
CA THR A 69 10.76 -3.77 -10.54
C THR A 69 11.90 -4.67 -10.06
N LYS A 70 12.66 -5.29 -10.98
CA LYS A 70 13.82 -6.14 -10.63
C LYS A 70 15.05 -5.35 -10.17
N LYS A 71 15.18 -4.07 -10.56
CA LYS A 71 16.36 -3.24 -10.22
C LYS A 71 16.19 -2.45 -8.92
N GLU A 72 14.95 -2.17 -8.53
CA GLU A 72 14.64 -1.29 -7.41
C GLU A 72 14.32 -2.05 -6.11
N ILE A 73 13.80 -3.28 -6.19
CA ILE A 73 13.54 -4.08 -4.99
C ILE A 73 14.84 -4.66 -4.45
N LYS A 74 15.57 -3.83 -3.70
CA LYS A 74 16.76 -4.24 -2.97
C LYS A 74 16.34 -5.09 -1.77
N ILE A 75 16.97 -6.23 -1.63
CA ILE A 75 16.93 -6.99 -0.39
C ILE A 75 18.01 -6.40 0.51
N ASP A 76 17.61 -5.78 1.62
CA ASP A 76 18.56 -5.48 2.67
C ASP A 76 18.93 -6.81 3.35
N PRO A 77 20.21 -7.18 3.47
CA PRO A 77 20.63 -8.40 4.17
C PRO A 77 20.15 -8.46 5.63
N THR A 78 19.80 -7.32 6.24
CA THR A 78 19.23 -7.25 7.59
C THR A 78 17.73 -7.60 7.66
N ASP A 79 17.06 -7.66 6.51
CA ASP A 79 15.65 -8.04 6.41
C ASP A 79 15.43 -9.55 6.36
N ASP A 80 16.51 -10.33 6.19
CA ASP A 80 16.42 -11.77 6.11
C ASP A 80 15.96 -12.37 7.46
N GLY A 81 14.85 -13.11 7.42
CA GLY A 81 14.29 -13.77 8.60
C GLY A 81 13.36 -12.94 9.49
N VAL A 82 12.99 -11.70 9.13
CA VAL A 82 11.95 -10.95 9.88
C VAL A 82 10.58 -11.59 9.66
N ARG A 83 10.04 -12.16 10.74
CA ARG A 83 8.72 -12.79 10.71
C ARG A 83 7.61 -11.77 10.89
N VAL A 84 6.52 -11.93 10.14
CA VAL A 84 5.33 -11.06 10.28
C VAL A 84 4.76 -11.15 11.70
N SER A 85 4.71 -12.36 12.25
CA SER A 85 4.30 -12.64 13.63
C SER A 85 5.19 -11.98 14.71
N SER A 86 6.42 -11.60 14.36
CA SER A 86 7.36 -10.95 15.28
C SER A 86 7.29 -9.42 15.25
N LEU A 87 6.48 -8.84 14.34
CA LEU A 87 6.33 -7.39 14.26
C LEU A 87 5.72 -6.82 15.56
N PRO A 88 6.17 -5.63 16.00
CA PRO A 88 5.53 -4.94 17.12
C PRO A 88 4.06 -4.64 16.78
N PRO A 89 3.18 -4.45 17.78
CA PRO A 89 1.75 -4.21 17.54
C PRO A 89 1.47 -3.07 16.54
N LYS A 90 2.28 -2.00 16.57
CA LYS A 90 2.15 -0.89 15.62
C LYS A 90 2.56 -1.30 14.20
N GLY A 91 3.62 -2.10 14.05
CA GLY A 91 4.05 -2.66 12.76
C GLY A 91 2.98 -3.57 12.16
N GLN A 92 2.33 -4.41 12.98
CA GLN A 92 1.19 -5.23 12.55
C GLN A 92 0.02 -4.36 12.08
N GLN A 93 -0.32 -3.29 12.82
CA GLN A 93 -1.37 -2.35 12.43
C GLN A 93 -1.07 -1.67 11.09
N LEU A 94 0.18 -1.25 10.88
CA LEU A 94 0.61 -0.62 9.62
C LEU A 94 0.61 -1.61 8.45
N LEU A 95 1.04 -2.86 8.67
CA LEU A 95 0.96 -3.92 7.67
C LEU A 95 -0.50 -4.19 7.26
N SER A 96 -1.41 -4.27 8.23
CA SER A 96 -2.84 -4.41 7.94
C SER A 96 -3.40 -3.22 7.14
N LEU A 97 -2.96 -1.98 7.43
CA LEU A 97 -3.32 -0.81 6.62
C LEU A 97 -2.81 -0.94 5.18
N ILE A 98 -1.57 -1.38 4.98
CA ILE A 98 -0.96 -1.56 3.65
C ILE A 98 -1.75 -2.60 2.85
N GLU A 99 -2.06 -3.75 3.44
CA GLU A 99 -2.82 -4.82 2.77
C GLU A 99 -4.22 -4.36 2.36
N LEU A 100 -4.93 -3.69 3.27
CA LEU A 100 -6.23 -3.09 2.98
C LEU A 100 -6.11 -2.02 1.90
N GLY A 101 -5.09 -1.17 1.98
CA GLY A 101 -4.81 -0.11 1.04
C GLY A 101 -4.56 -0.62 -0.38
N ALA A 102 -3.85 -1.74 -0.55
CA ALA A 102 -3.65 -2.37 -1.85
C ALA A 102 -4.99 -2.82 -2.47
N LYS A 103 -5.84 -3.49 -1.68
CA LYS A 103 -7.18 -3.92 -2.13
C LYS A 103 -8.08 -2.73 -2.46
N GLU A 104 -8.03 -1.70 -1.63
CA GLU A 104 -8.82 -0.48 -1.84
C GLU A 104 -8.37 0.29 -3.09
N LEU A 105 -7.06 0.39 -3.34
CA LEU A 105 -6.51 0.97 -4.56
C LEU A 105 -6.93 0.18 -5.81
N GLN A 106 -6.91 -1.16 -5.77
CA GLN A 106 -7.40 -2.00 -6.87
C GLN A 106 -8.89 -1.77 -7.13
N ARG A 107 -9.70 -1.67 -6.07
CA ARG A 107 -11.13 -1.34 -6.18
C ARG A 107 -11.34 0.04 -6.81
N LEU A 108 -10.67 1.07 -6.31
CA LEU A 108 -10.76 2.44 -6.85
C LEU A 108 -10.32 2.51 -8.32
N TRP A 109 -9.25 1.80 -8.67
CA TRP A 109 -8.79 1.67 -10.06
C TRP A 109 -9.86 1.09 -10.97
N SER A 110 -10.51 -0.01 -10.55
CA SER A 110 -11.59 -0.65 -11.31
C SER A 110 -12.83 0.23 -11.50
N LEU A 111 -13.00 1.26 -10.66
CA LEU A 111 -14.08 2.24 -10.73
C LEU A 111 -13.69 3.52 -11.49
N ASP A 112 -12.49 3.56 -12.08
CA ASP A 112 -11.92 4.76 -12.72
C ASP A 112 -11.87 5.98 -11.78
N ALA A 113 -11.74 5.72 -10.47
CA ALA A 113 -11.65 6.73 -9.41
C ALA A 113 -10.23 7.30 -9.30
N ILE A 114 -9.71 7.85 -10.41
CA ILE A 114 -8.28 8.21 -10.58
C ILE A 114 -7.80 9.19 -9.49
N ILE A 115 -8.62 10.15 -9.09
CA ILE A 115 -8.23 11.14 -8.06
C ILE A 115 -8.08 10.45 -6.69
N ALA A 116 -8.98 9.53 -6.35
CA ALA A 116 -8.89 8.74 -5.14
C ALA A 116 -7.68 7.80 -5.15
N VAL A 117 -7.38 7.15 -6.28
CA VAL A 117 -6.17 6.34 -6.46
C VAL A 117 -4.91 7.16 -6.18
N ARG A 118 -4.82 8.38 -6.74
CA ARG A 118 -3.68 9.28 -6.51
C ARG A 118 -3.55 9.72 -5.06
N SER A 119 -4.67 10.12 -4.46
CA SER A 119 -4.72 10.61 -3.08
C SER A 119 -4.38 9.52 -2.07
N LEU A 120 -4.92 8.33 -2.26
CA LEU A 120 -4.64 7.18 -1.40
C LEU A 120 -3.22 6.65 -1.62
N GLY A 121 -2.73 6.57 -2.87
CA GLY A 121 -1.35 6.20 -3.17
C GLY A 121 -0.34 7.14 -2.52
N TYR A 122 -0.58 8.46 -2.58
CA TYR A 122 0.23 9.44 -1.85
C TYR A 122 0.22 9.18 -0.35
N THR A 123 -0.95 8.91 0.20
CA THR A 123 -1.13 8.70 1.64
C THR A 123 -0.39 7.45 2.13
N LEU A 124 -0.40 6.37 1.34
CA LEU A 124 0.14 5.08 1.74
C LEU A 124 1.61 4.88 1.42
N HIS A 125 2.18 5.55 0.40
CA HIS A 125 3.57 5.29 -0.01
C HIS A 125 4.62 5.38 1.10
N PRO A 126 4.55 6.25 2.14
CA PRO A 126 5.59 6.26 3.17
C PRO A 126 5.36 5.19 4.26
N ILE A 127 4.19 4.56 4.34
CA ILE A 127 3.83 3.61 5.40
C ILE A 127 4.74 2.36 5.45
N PRO A 128 5.10 1.72 4.33
CA PRO A 128 5.98 0.54 4.34
C PRO A 128 7.30 0.75 5.09
N ASN A 129 7.87 1.96 5.04
CA ASN A 129 9.13 2.30 5.71
C ASN A 129 9.03 2.25 7.25
N PHE A 130 7.81 2.32 7.80
CA PHE A 130 7.58 2.30 9.25
C PHE A 130 7.17 0.93 9.80
N VAL A 131 6.93 -0.06 8.94
CA VAL A 131 6.47 -1.40 9.39
C VAL A 131 7.54 -2.08 10.25
N ARG A 132 8.82 -1.95 9.84
CA ARG A 132 9.98 -2.54 10.52
C ARG A 132 10.70 -1.59 11.47
N SER A 133 10.50 -0.29 11.29
CA SER A 133 11.36 0.71 11.94
C SER A 133 11.28 0.62 13.47
N SER A 134 12.44 0.70 14.11
CA SER A 134 12.53 0.95 15.55
C SER A 134 12.05 2.36 15.90
N GLU A 135 12.04 3.27 14.93
CA GLU A 135 11.43 4.58 15.08
C GLU A 135 9.91 4.44 15.15
N MET A 136 9.33 5.02 16.20
CA MET A 136 7.88 5.00 16.37
C MET A 136 7.20 5.81 15.27
N PHE A 137 6.30 5.16 14.53
CA PHE A 137 5.35 5.85 13.65
C PHE A 137 4.69 7.02 14.36
N ASN A 138 4.81 8.22 13.78
CA ASN A 138 4.27 9.44 14.36
C ASN A 138 2.96 9.83 13.66
N ALA A 139 1.84 9.55 14.32
CA ALA A 139 0.50 9.90 13.85
C ALA A 139 0.35 11.40 13.52
N LYS A 140 1.01 12.30 14.26
CA LYS A 140 0.93 13.75 14.01
C LYS A 140 1.58 14.13 12.68
N LEU A 141 2.70 13.51 12.33
CA LEU A 141 3.35 13.73 11.04
C LEU A 141 2.51 13.14 9.89
N PHE A 142 1.82 12.04 10.14
CA PHE A 142 0.93 11.41 9.16
C PHE A 142 -0.38 12.18 8.93
N LEU A 143 -0.77 13.13 9.79
CA LEU A 143 -2.01 13.90 9.64
C LEU A 143 -2.09 14.63 8.30
N PHE A 144 -0.97 15.08 7.75
CA PHE A 144 -0.97 15.70 6.42
C PHE A 144 -1.42 14.68 5.36
N SER A 145 -0.76 13.52 5.29
CA SER A 145 -1.12 12.42 4.39
C SER A 145 -2.57 11.97 4.57
N PHE A 146 -3.02 11.81 5.82
CA PHE A 146 -4.42 11.51 6.12
C PHE A 146 -5.40 12.51 5.49
N ARG A 147 -5.09 13.81 5.56
CA ARG A 147 -5.93 14.88 4.97
C ARG A 147 -5.93 14.85 3.44
N VAL A 148 -4.91 14.28 2.80
CA VAL A 148 -4.88 14.03 1.35
C VAL A 148 -5.88 12.92 0.99
N ALA A 149 -5.83 11.77 1.67
CA ALA A 149 -6.85 10.72 1.46
C ALA A 149 -8.28 11.22 1.76
N ALA A 150 -8.44 12.06 2.80
CA ALA A 150 -9.74 12.64 3.16
C ALA A 150 -10.32 13.58 2.08
N PHE A 151 -9.56 13.96 1.06
CA PHE A 151 -10.10 14.69 -0.08
C PHE A 151 -11.11 13.87 -0.88
N CYS A 152 -10.85 12.56 -1.04
CA CYS A 152 -11.73 11.61 -1.72
C CYS A 152 -12.52 10.75 -0.72
N TRP A 153 -12.81 11.27 0.47
CA TRP A 153 -13.34 10.50 1.60
C TRP A 153 -14.54 9.62 1.25
N THR A 154 -15.50 10.16 0.48
CA THR A 154 -16.73 9.46 0.09
C THR A 154 -16.53 8.37 -0.97
N GLU A 155 -15.41 8.40 -1.68
CA GLU A 155 -15.04 7.35 -2.64
C GLU A 155 -14.41 6.14 -1.93
N LEU A 156 -13.87 6.34 -0.72
CA LEU A 156 -13.27 5.28 0.08
C LEU A 156 -14.33 4.35 0.69
N SER A 157 -14.00 3.07 0.78
CA SER A 157 -14.79 2.10 1.52
C SER A 157 -14.80 2.42 3.02
N GLN A 158 -15.87 2.03 3.70
CA GLN A 158 -15.99 2.24 5.15
C GLN A 158 -14.85 1.61 5.94
N GLU A 159 -14.32 0.48 5.46
CA GLU A 159 -13.19 -0.22 6.05
C GLU A 159 -11.90 0.61 5.92
N ALA A 160 -11.61 1.13 4.72
CA ALA A 160 -10.47 2.00 4.48
C ALA A 160 -10.54 3.30 5.29
N GLN A 161 -11.73 3.92 5.36
CA GLN A 161 -11.99 5.08 6.21
C GLN A 161 -11.68 4.81 7.68
N GLN A 162 -12.14 3.67 8.21
CA GLN A 162 -11.93 3.30 9.61
C GLN A 162 -10.44 3.04 9.88
N ALA A 163 -9.77 2.26 9.03
CA ALA A 163 -8.35 1.95 9.20
C ALA A 163 -7.47 3.21 9.18
N LEU A 164 -7.76 4.17 8.29
CA LEU A 164 -7.06 5.46 8.27
C LEU A 164 -7.29 6.26 9.56
N CYS A 165 -8.52 6.26 10.09
CA CYS A 165 -8.85 6.91 11.35
C CYS A 165 -8.10 6.29 12.54
N ASP A 166 -8.06 4.96 12.61
CA ASP A 166 -7.40 4.23 13.71
C ASP A 166 -5.90 4.53 13.78
N ILE A 167 -5.28 4.73 12.62
CA ILE A 167 -3.84 5.02 12.51
C ILE A 167 -3.49 6.39 13.08
N VAL A 168 -4.37 7.38 12.90
CA VAL A 168 -4.19 8.75 13.42
C VAL A 168 -4.89 9.01 14.76
N GLY A 169 -5.63 8.02 15.30
CA GLY A 169 -6.42 8.17 16.52
C GLY A 169 -7.61 9.12 16.37
N ALA A 170 -8.22 9.17 15.19
CA ALA A 170 -9.43 9.96 14.92
C ALA A 170 -10.69 9.10 15.04
N HIS A 171 -11.84 9.74 15.29
CA HIS A 171 -13.14 9.09 15.16
C HIS A 171 -13.69 9.28 13.76
N ARG A 172 -14.07 8.20 13.08
CA ARG A 172 -14.64 8.22 11.73
C ARG A 172 -15.80 9.21 11.59
N ASP A 173 -16.76 9.19 12.51
CA ASP A 173 -17.94 10.08 12.48
C ASP A 173 -17.58 11.57 12.61
N LYS A 174 -16.44 11.90 13.23
CA LYS A 174 -15.95 13.28 13.29
C LYS A 174 -15.35 13.68 11.94
N VAL A 175 -14.60 12.77 11.31
CA VAL A 175 -14.00 12.98 9.98
C VAL A 175 -15.11 13.13 8.92
N GLU A 176 -16.14 12.29 8.97
CA GLU A 176 -17.33 12.36 8.11
C GLU A 176 -17.98 13.77 8.14
N LYS A 177 -18.06 14.39 9.32
CA LYS A 177 -18.63 15.74 9.47
C LYS A 177 -17.67 16.86 9.06
N MET A 178 -16.38 16.56 8.93
CA MET A 178 -15.33 17.55 8.70
C MET A 178 -14.74 17.51 7.30
N HIS A 179 -14.81 16.39 6.58
CA HIS A 179 -14.09 16.24 5.31
C HIS A 179 -14.47 17.31 4.29
N ASN A 180 -15.73 17.75 4.29
CA ASN A 180 -16.23 18.83 3.44
C ASN A 180 -15.96 20.26 3.96
N LYS A 181 -15.51 20.43 5.21
CA LYS A 181 -15.21 21.76 5.75
C LYS A 181 -13.97 22.36 5.07
N GLU A 182 -14.03 23.66 4.86
CA GLU A 182 -12.90 24.43 4.33
C GLU A 182 -11.65 24.20 5.18
N GLY A 183 -10.53 23.94 4.50
CA GLY A 183 -9.25 23.72 5.16
C GLY A 183 -9.12 22.37 5.88
N PHE A 184 -10.11 21.46 5.85
CA PHE A 184 -9.91 20.13 6.44
C PHE A 184 -9.16 19.18 5.51
N SER A 185 -9.70 18.84 4.34
CA SER A 185 -8.97 17.98 3.40
C SER A 185 -8.04 18.80 2.51
N ILE A 186 -7.02 18.16 1.95
CA ILE A 186 -6.01 18.83 1.13
C ILE A 186 -6.01 18.20 -0.25
N ASP A 187 -6.14 19.04 -1.28
CA ASP A 187 -5.82 18.66 -2.64
C ASP A 187 -4.38 19.08 -2.98
N ILE A 188 -3.51 18.10 -3.12
CA ILE A 188 -2.10 18.31 -3.51
C ILE A 188 -1.87 18.22 -5.03
N PHE A 189 -2.90 17.87 -5.79
CA PHE A 189 -2.86 17.66 -7.23
C PHE A 189 -3.61 18.73 -8.02
N GLY A 190 -4.28 19.66 -7.34
CA GLY A 190 -4.88 20.85 -7.93
C GLY A 190 -6.25 20.64 -8.56
N TYR A 191 -7.02 19.66 -8.11
CA TYR A 191 -8.41 19.50 -8.52
C TYR A 191 -9.33 20.47 -7.75
N SER A 192 -10.30 21.05 -8.47
CA SER A 192 -11.40 21.76 -7.82
C SER A 192 -12.42 20.75 -7.31
N ARG A 193 -12.84 20.87 -6.03
CA ARG A 193 -14.01 20.11 -5.56
C ARG A 193 -15.19 20.51 -6.44
N LYS A 194 -15.77 19.55 -7.17
CA LYS A 194 -17.07 19.77 -7.81
C LYS A 194 -18.09 19.95 -6.69
N HIS A 195 -18.58 21.18 -6.53
CA HIS A 195 -19.68 21.52 -5.64
C HIS A 195 -20.99 20.93 -6.14
#